data_AF-A0A7C1I7Y4-F1
#
_entry.id   AF-A0A7C1I7Y4-F1
#
_cell.length_a   1.000
_cell.length_b   1.000
_cell.length_c   1.000
_cell.angle_alpha   90.00
_cell.angle_beta   90.00
_cell.angle_gamma   90.00
#
_symmetry.space_group_name_H-M   'P 1'
#
loop_
_entity.id
_entity.type
_entity.pdbx_description
1 polymer ?
#
loop_
_entity_poly.entity_id
_entity_poly.type
_entity_poly.pdbx_seq_one_letter_code
_entity_poly.pdbx_strand_id
1 'polypeptide(L)'
;MVMRLSFTLDPELVDMIDQYASGRSIKRDKAILELIEAGITHVTEGGSIKIEQCRSFEEFEIIRKNINELKEEFVEMQRELRRIRHTVEREREEEAGVVPFQSKKWWKFW
;
A
#
# COMPACT_ATOMS: atom_id res chain seq x y z
N MET A 1 2.15 -10.81 38.71
CA MET A 1 1.69 -11.35 37.41
C MET A 1 2.90 -11.33 36.47
N VAL A 2 3.30 -12.45 35.85
CA VAL A 2 4.47 -12.49 34.96
C VAL A 2 3.97 -12.36 33.52
N MET A 3 4.37 -11.30 32.83
CA MET A 3 4.04 -11.08 31.43
C MET A 3 5.22 -11.52 30.57
N ARG A 4 4.97 -12.34 29.54
CA ARG A 4 5.99 -12.74 28.56
C ARG A 4 5.70 -12.01 27.26
N LEU A 5 6.72 -11.37 26.71
CA LEU A 5 6.68 -10.69 25.43
C LEU A 5 7.71 -11.35 24.51
N SER A 6 7.29 -11.67 23.29
CA SER A 6 8.15 -12.22 22.24
C SER A 6 7.92 -11.41 20.98
N PHE A 7 9.01 -10.96 20.36
CA PHE A 7 8.97 -10.17 19.14
C PHE A 7 10.15 -10.56 18.25
N THR A 8 9.95 -10.44 16.94
CA THR A 8 10.99 -10.64 15.93
C THR A 8 11.66 -9.30 15.64
N LEU A 9 12.98 -9.30 15.59
CA LEU A 9 13.79 -8.12 15.33
C LEU A 9 14.66 -8.34 14.10
N ASP A 10 14.94 -7.26 13.39
CA ASP A 10 15.96 -7.26 12.34
C ASP A 10 17.35 -7.49 12.96
N PRO A 11 18.26 -8.22 12.28
CA PRO A 11 19.59 -8.54 12.80
C PRO A 11 20.39 -7.30 13.20
N GLU A 12 20.32 -6.22 12.41
CA GLU A 12 21.00 -4.95 12.70
C GLU A 12 20.53 -4.33 14.02
N LEU A 13 19.24 -4.47 14.33
CA LEU A 13 18.66 -3.93 15.56
C LEU A 13 19.06 -4.75 16.79
N VAL A 14 19.22 -6.06 16.63
CA VAL A 14 19.79 -6.94 17.67
C VAL A 14 21.23 -6.54 17.98
N ASP A 15 22.05 -6.28 16.96
CA ASP A 15 23.44 -5.88 17.15
C ASP A 15 23.56 -4.54 17.89
N MET A 16 22.69 -3.56 17.57
CA MET A 16 22.64 -2.29 18.29
C MET A 16 22.26 -2.47 19.77
N ILE A 17 21.30 -3.35 20.07
CA ILE A 17 20.93 -3.67 21.45
C ILE A 17 22.09 -4.35 22.18
N ASP A 18 22.82 -5.24 21.52
CA ASP A 18 23.96 -5.95 22.10
C ASP A 18 25.14 -5.01 22.39
N GLN A 19 25.39 -4.03 21.52
CA GLN A 19 26.39 -2.99 21.78
C GLN A 19 26.01 -2.15 23.00
N TYR A 20 24.74 -1.75 23.09
CA TYR A 20 24.23 -1.01 24.26
C TYR A 20 24.34 -1.82 25.55
N ALA A 21 23.94 -3.10 25.50
CA ALA A 21 24.00 -4.02 26.62
C ALA A 21 25.45 -4.24 27.10
N SER A 22 26.38 -4.42 26.16
CA SER A 22 27.81 -4.58 26.44
C SER A 22 28.40 -3.33 27.08
N GLY A 23 28.06 -2.14 26.57
CA GLY A 23 28.53 -0.87 27.11
C GLY A 23 28.07 -0.61 28.56
N ARG A 24 26.92 -1.16 28.95
CA ARG A 24 26.39 -1.05 30.33
C ARG A 24 26.58 -2.31 31.18
N SER A 25 27.21 -3.36 30.64
CA SER A 25 27.38 -4.67 31.30
C SER A 25 26.07 -5.26 31.83
N ILE A 26 24.99 -5.13 31.05
CA ILE A 26 23.66 -5.66 31.38
C ILE A 26 23.27 -6.79 30.43
N LYS A 27 22.31 -7.62 30.85
CA LYS A 27 21.71 -8.64 29.98
C LYS A 27 20.85 -7.99 28.90
N ARG A 28 20.80 -8.60 27.71
CA ARG A 28 19.98 -8.16 26.57
C ARG A 28 18.52 -7.87 26.96
N ASP A 29 17.89 -8.76 27.72
CA ASP A 29 16.50 -8.59 28.16
C ASP A 29 16.30 -7.31 28.99
N LYS A 30 17.28 -6.98 29.83
CA LYS A 30 17.26 -5.77 30.65
C LYS A 30 17.54 -4.52 29.82
N ALA A 31 18.46 -4.61 28.86
CA ALA A 31 18.74 -3.53 27.91
C ALA A 31 17.50 -3.16 27.09
N ILE A 32 16.76 -4.17 26.60
CA ILE A 32 15.50 -3.98 25.88
C ILE A 32 14.50 -3.20 26.75
N LEU A 33 14.34 -3.60 28.01
CA LEU A 33 13.42 -2.92 28.93
C LEU A 33 13.83 -1.47 29.20
N GLU A 34 15.11 -1.21 29.46
CA GLU A 34 15.63 0.16 29.67
C GLU A 34 15.43 1.05 28.43
N LEU A 35 15.63 0.51 27.23
CA LEU A 35 15.41 1.24 25.98
C LEU A 35 13.92 1.55 25.74
N ILE A 36 13.03 0.61 26.06
CA ILE A 36 11.58 0.81 25.97
C ILE A 36 11.14 1.87 26.98
N GLU A 37 11.58 1.77 28.24
CA GLU A 37 11.26 2.75 29.28
C GLU A 37 11.75 4.15 28.90
N ALA A 38 13.01 4.28 28.47
CA ALA A 38 13.56 5.56 28.01
C ALA A 38 12.80 6.14 26.82
N GLY A 39 12.37 5.29 25.88
CA GLY A 39 11.54 5.69 24.75
C GLY A 39 10.16 6.21 25.19
N ILE A 40 9.51 5.52 26.13
CA ILE A 40 8.22 5.95 26.71
C ILE A 40 8.39 7.30 27.43
N THR A 41 9.41 7.42 28.30
CA THR A 41 9.69 8.66 29.03
C THR A 41 9.92 9.82 28.07
N HIS A 42 10.75 9.63 27.05
CA HIS A 42 11.04 10.64 26.05
C HIS A 42 9.78 11.11 25.31
N VAL A 43 8.87 10.21 24.94
CA VAL A 43 7.59 10.58 24.30
C VAL A 43 6.68 11.32 25.27
N THR A 44 6.59 10.86 26.53
CA THR A 44 5.75 11.51 27.55
C THR A 44 6.24 12.91 27.94
N GLU A 45 7.55 13.16 27.85
CA GLU A 45 8.17 14.47 28.11
C GLU A 45 8.06 15.44 26.92
N GLY A 46 7.33 15.06 25.86
CA GLY A 46 7.10 15.89 24.68
C GLY A 46 8.14 15.72 23.57
N GLY A 47 9.05 14.74 23.69
CA GLY A 47 9.99 14.39 22.64
C GLY A 47 9.29 13.72 21.46
N SER A 48 9.44 14.30 20.26
CA SER A 48 8.90 13.68 19.05
C SER A 48 9.82 12.54 18.59
N ILE A 49 9.41 11.30 18.78
CA ILE A 49 9.99 10.17 18.07
C ILE A 49 9.30 10.08 16.72
N LYS A 50 10.06 10.26 15.62
CA LYS A 50 9.59 9.89 14.29
C LYS A 50 9.57 8.37 14.23
N ILE A 51 8.48 7.79 14.73
CA ILE A 51 8.13 6.42 14.40
C ILE A 51 7.75 6.50 12.93
N GLU A 52 8.70 6.20 12.04
CA GLU A 52 8.33 5.76 10.70
C GLU A 52 7.48 4.52 10.96
N GLN A 53 6.16 4.70 10.90
CA GLN A 53 5.23 3.58 10.95
C GLN A 53 5.70 2.65 9.83
N CYS A 54 6.38 1.56 10.20
CA CYS A 54 6.41 0.36 9.41
C CYS A 54 4.94 0.02 9.22
N ARG A 55 4.36 0.53 8.12
CA ARG A 55 2.99 0.27 7.68
C ARG A 55 2.78 -1.20 7.93
N SER A 56 1.85 -1.53 8.81
CA SER A 56 1.67 -2.91 9.22
C SER A 56 1.53 -3.72 7.93
N PHE A 57 2.25 -4.84 7.84
CA PHE A 57 2.22 -5.68 6.63
C PHE A 57 0.76 -5.96 6.20
N GLU A 58 -0.15 -6.03 7.17
CA GLU A 58 -1.60 -6.14 7.01
C GLU A 58 -2.22 -4.94 6.26
N GLU A 59 -1.86 -3.69 6.60
CA GLU A 59 -2.33 -2.51 5.87
C GLU A 59 -1.88 -2.52 4.41
N PHE A 60 -0.65 -2.98 4.15
CA PHE A 60 -0.16 -3.10 2.77
C PHE A 60 -0.90 -4.18 1.98
N GLU A 61 -1.20 -5.33 2.59
CA GLU A 61 -2.01 -6.37 1.96
C GLU A 61 -3.44 -5.91 1.66
N ILE A 62 -4.06 -5.17 2.59
CA ILE A 62 -5.38 -4.58 2.38
C ILE A 62 -5.36 -3.58 1.23
N ILE A 63 -4.37 -2.68 1.18
CA ILE A 63 -4.22 -1.71 0.09
C ILE A 63 -4.01 -2.44 -1.25
N ARG A 64 -3.17 -3.48 -1.28
CA ARG A 64 -2.91 -4.27 -2.49
C ARG A 64 -4.18 -4.96 -2.99
N LYS A 65 -4.98 -5.51 -2.07
CA LYS A 65 -6.27 -6.13 -2.40
C LYS A 65 -7.24 -5.10 -2.99
N ASN A 66 -7.40 -3.95 -2.35
CA ASN A 66 -8.28 -2.88 -2.83
C ASN A 66 -7.86 -2.37 -4.22
N ILE A 67 -6.56 -2.26 -4.49
CA ILE A 67 -6.03 -1.86 -5.81
C ILE A 67 -6.37 -2.91 -6.89
N ASN A 68 -6.28 -4.20 -6.55
CA ASN A 68 -6.64 -5.26 -7.49
C ASN A 68 -8.13 -5.26 -7.80
N GLU A 69 -8.99 -5.08 -6.79
CA GLU A 69 -10.45 -4.96 -6.98
C GLU A 69 -10.80 -3.75 -7.86
N LEU A 70 -10.20 -2.59 -7.60
CA LEU A 70 -10.35 -1.39 -8.45
C LEU A 70 -9.90 -1.64 -9.91
N LYS A 71 -8.83 -2.40 -10.11
CA LYS A 71 -8.34 -2.73 -11.46
C LYS A 71 -9.33 -3.62 -12.20
N GLU A 72 -9.96 -4.57 -11.51
CA GLU A 72 -10.98 -5.44 -12.09
C GLU A 72 -12.22 -4.64 -12.50
N GLU A 73 -12.70 -3.75 -11.64
CA GLU A 73 -13.81 -2.83 -11.96
C GLU A 73 -13.50 -1.96 -13.17
N PHE A 74 -12.28 -1.41 -13.26
CA PHE A 74 -11.87 -0.59 -14.39
C PHE A 74 -11.84 -1.37 -15.72
N VAL A 75 -11.44 -2.64 -15.67
CA VAL A 75 -11.45 -3.54 -16.83
C VAL A 75 -12.88 -3.89 -17.25
N GLU A 76 -13.81 -4.04 -16.31
CA GLU A 76 -15.24 -4.20 -16.62
C GLU A 76 -15.80 -2.93 -17.28
N MET A 77 -15.54 -1.76 -16.71
CA MET A 77 -15.98 -0.48 -17.26
C MET A 77 -15.43 -0.25 -18.69
N GLN A 78 -14.17 -0.59 -18.94
CA GLN A 78 -13.61 -0.54 -20.30
C GLN A 78 -14.32 -1.48 -21.28
N ARG A 79 -14.75 -2.67 -20.83
CA ARG A 79 -15.52 -3.62 -21.65
C ARG A 79 -16.90 -3.06 -21.95
N GLU A 80 -17.58 -2.48 -20.97
CA GLU A 80 -18.88 -1.84 -21.16
C GLU A 80 -18.80 -0.65 -22.13
N LEU A 81 -17.80 0.23 -21.97
CA LEU A 81 -17.57 1.34 -22.91
C LEU A 81 -17.32 0.84 -24.33
N ARG A 82 -16.58 -0.26 -24.49
CA ARG A 82 -16.37 -0.89 -25.80
C ARG A 82 -17.68 -1.40 -26.39
N ARG A 83 -18.56 -2.01 -25.59
CA ARG A 83 -19.89 -2.45 -26.03
C ARG A 83 -20.76 -1.26 -26.43
N ILE A 84 -20.84 -0.23 -25.60
CA ILE A 84 -21.58 1.01 -25.89
C ILE A 84 -21.08 1.61 -27.20
N ARG A 85 -19.76 1.71 -27.39
CA ARG A 85 -19.18 2.20 -28.65
C ARG A 85 -19.63 1.38 -29.85
N HIS A 86 -19.60 0.05 -29.74
CA HIS A 86 -20.07 -0.82 -30.82
C HIS A 86 -21.57 -0.65 -31.12
N THR A 87 -22.40 -0.50 -30.08
CA THR A 87 -23.84 -0.26 -30.26
C THR A 87 -24.10 1.08 -30.94
N VAL A 88 -23.44 2.15 -30.49
CA VAL A 88 -23.58 3.48 -31.09
C VAL A 88 -23.04 3.52 -32.52
N GLU A 89 -21.93 2.83 -32.80
CA GLU A 89 -21.42 2.69 -34.17
C GLU A 89 -22.44 1.99 -35.08
N ARG A 90 -23.08 0.93 -34.58
CA ARG A 90 -24.09 0.15 -35.32
C ARG A 90 -25.39 0.93 -35.54
N GLU A 91 -25.92 1.57 -34.50
CA GLU A 91 -27.12 2.43 -34.61
C GLU A 91 -26.88 3.57 -35.60
N ARG A 92 -25.69 4.17 -35.58
CA ARG A 92 -25.33 5.21 -36.54
C ARG A 92 -25.20 4.69 -37.97
N GLU A 93 -24.74 3.45 -38.18
CA GLU A 93 -24.73 2.81 -39.50
C GLU A 93 -26.15 2.48 -40.00
N GLU A 94 -27.04 2.05 -39.10
CA GLU A 94 -28.45 1.76 -39.40
C GLU A 94 -29.26 3.04 -39.68
N GLU A 95 -29.04 4.13 -38.93
CA GLU A 95 -29.69 5.44 -39.12
C GLU A 95 -29.16 6.19 -40.35
N ALA A 96 -27.88 6.04 -40.70
CA ALA A 96 -27.29 6.79 -41.79
C ALA A 96 -27.78 6.33 -43.16
N GLY A 97 -28.02 5.04 -43.40
CA GLY A 97 -28.39 4.56 -44.75
C GLY A 97 -27.42 5.01 -45.86
N VAL A 98 -26.16 5.34 -45.53
CA VAL A 98 -25.23 6.03 -46.46
C VAL A 98 -24.11 5.12 -46.96
N VAL A 99 -23.99 5.14 -48.28
CA VAL A 99 -22.99 4.57 -49.20
C VAL A 99 -21.53 4.65 -48.67
N PRO A 100 -20.68 3.62 -48.89
CA PRO A 100 -19.42 3.39 -48.17
C PRO A 100 -18.31 4.46 -48.29
N PHE A 101 -18.45 5.48 -49.14
CA PHE A 101 -17.33 6.33 -49.57
C PHE A 101 -17.13 7.63 -48.77
N GLN A 102 -18.09 8.08 -47.97
CA GLN A 102 -17.98 9.34 -47.21
C GLN A 102 -17.56 9.19 -45.74
N SER A 103 -17.27 7.98 -45.27
CA SER A 103 -16.93 7.69 -43.87
C SER A 103 -15.47 8.01 -43.50
N LYS A 104 -14.98 9.22 -43.77
CA LYS A 104 -13.71 9.68 -43.17
C LYS A 104 -13.94 9.97 -41.68
N LYS A 105 -13.67 8.95 -40.86
CA LYS A 105 -13.75 8.94 -39.40
C LYS A 105 -12.77 9.96 -38.78
N TRP A 106 -13.30 11.07 -38.24
CA TRP A 106 -12.59 12.15 -37.52
C TRP A 106 -11.71 11.70 -36.33
N TRP A 107 -11.96 10.52 -35.76
CA TRP A 107 -11.17 9.93 -34.66
C TRP A 107 -10.06 8.96 -35.12
N LYS A 108 -9.78 8.83 -36.42
CA LYS A 108 -8.60 8.07 -36.89
C LYS A 108 -7.27 8.82 -36.72
N PHE A 109 -7.27 9.98 -36.05
CA PHE A 109 -6.10 10.86 -35.90
C PHE A 109 -5.54 10.93 -34.47
N TRP A 110 -6.04 10.13 -33.54
CA TRP A 110 -5.53 10.02 -32.17
C TRP A 110 -5.50 8.57 -31.71
#